data_AF-A0A2U2DFN6-F1
#
_entry.id   AF-A0A2U2DFN6-F1
#
_cell.length_a   1.000
_cell.length_b   1.000
_cell.length_c   1.000
_cell.angle_alpha   90.00
_cell.angle_beta   90.00
_cell.angle_gamma   90.00
#
_symmetry.space_group_name_H-M   'P 1'
#
loop_
_entity.id
_entity.type
_entity.pdbx_description
1 polymer ?
#
loop_
_entity_poly.entity_id
_entity_poly.type
_entity_poly.pdbx_seq_one_letter_code
_entity_poly.pdbx_strand_id
1 'polypeptide(L)'
;MTQLPALLVEIADVIGLPAALKLAEAKGGQQVFIPNQVEPDHWLAQLLGLNDAQQLASYFTHETGAKGIVVPKAEALRYGRRMELVKKLLAEGRSANDIAARANLTRRDVFRKKQQLRERQQLPQLDLFADKKIDQG
;
A
#
# COMPACT_ATOMS: atom_id res chain seq x y z
N MET A 1 -16.02 2.35 1.11
CA MET A 1 -15.62 2.05 2.50
C MET A 1 -14.45 1.05 2.52
N THR A 2 -13.23 1.56 2.64
CA THR A 2 -12.03 1.04 3.34
C THR A 2 -10.83 1.88 2.85
N GLN A 3 -10.63 3.08 3.44
CA GLN A 3 -9.51 3.99 3.13
C GLN A 3 -8.17 3.51 3.72
N LEU A 4 -8.13 2.34 4.36
CA LEU A 4 -6.93 1.78 4.99
C LEU A 4 -5.71 1.63 4.06
N PRO A 5 -5.85 1.32 2.74
CA PRO A 5 -4.69 1.32 1.85
C PRO A 5 -4.12 2.72 1.60
N ALA A 6 -4.96 3.77 1.56
CA ALA A 6 -4.53 5.14 1.29
C ALA A 6 -3.73 5.71 2.46
N LEU A 7 -4.23 5.54 3.69
CA LEU A 7 -3.53 6.00 4.90
C LEU A 7 -2.14 5.38 5.04
N LEU A 8 -1.96 4.13 4.63
CA LEU A 8 -0.65 3.48 4.73
C LEU A 8 0.34 3.96 3.65
N VAL A 9 -0.17 4.39 2.50
CA VAL A 9 0.63 5.05 1.45
C VAL A 9 1.05 6.42 1.93
N GLU A 10 0.13 7.21 2.50
CA GLU A 10 0.43 8.51 3.11
C GLU A 10 1.52 8.38 4.19
N ILE A 11 1.41 7.38 5.08
CA ILE A 11 2.45 7.10 6.08
C ILE A 11 3.78 6.77 5.39
N ALA A 12 3.78 5.94 4.34
CA ALA A 12 5.00 5.58 3.61
C ALA A 12 5.63 6.77 2.87
N ASP A 13 4.84 7.74 2.41
CA ASP A 13 5.33 8.96 1.77
C ASP A 13 6.00 9.90 2.79
N VAL A 14 5.59 9.83 4.07
CA VAL A 14 6.16 10.66 5.15
C VAL A 14 7.44 10.04 5.73
N ILE A 15 7.37 8.80 6.21
CA ILE A 15 8.48 8.16 6.96
C ILE A 15 9.24 7.11 6.15
N GLY A 16 8.89 6.97 4.88
CA GLY A 16 9.44 5.93 4.04
C GLY A 16 8.79 4.57 4.26
N LEU A 17 8.91 3.75 3.24
CA LEU A 17 8.26 2.45 3.14
C LEU A 17 8.72 1.41 4.17
N PRO A 18 10.01 1.30 4.54
CA PRO A 18 10.45 0.36 5.56
C PRO A 18 9.86 0.69 6.95
N ALA A 19 9.81 1.98 7.31
CA ALA A 19 9.29 2.44 8.59
C ALA A 19 7.75 2.27 8.65
N ALA A 20 7.04 2.61 7.57
CA ALA A 20 5.61 2.36 7.45
C ALA A 20 5.24 0.88 7.60
N LEU A 21 6.05 -0.03 7.04
CA LEU A 21 5.86 -1.47 7.22
C LEU A 21 6.09 -1.90 8.66
N LYS A 22 7.17 -1.43 9.31
CA LYS A 22 7.42 -1.73 10.74
C LYS A 22 6.26 -1.28 11.62
N LEU A 23 5.71 -0.09 11.37
CA LEU A 23 4.54 0.41 12.08
C LEU A 23 3.32 -0.49 11.87
N ALA A 24 3.04 -0.86 10.62
CA ALA A 24 1.93 -1.72 10.25
C ALA A 24 2.05 -3.14 10.82
N GLU A 25 3.27 -3.67 10.94
CA GLU A 25 3.54 -4.98 11.56
C GLU A 25 3.39 -4.94 13.08
N ALA A 26 3.84 -3.87 13.75
CA ALA A 26 3.76 -3.74 15.20
C ALA A 26 2.36 -3.39 15.72
N LYS A 27 1.64 -2.52 15.00
CA LYS A 27 0.38 -1.92 15.46
C LYS A 27 -0.79 -2.08 14.48
N GLY A 28 -0.62 -2.82 13.38
CA GLY A 28 -1.67 -3.01 12.38
C GLY A 28 -3.01 -3.48 12.95
N GLY A 29 -4.08 -2.77 12.60
CA GLY A 29 -5.43 -3.01 13.10
C GLY A 29 -5.73 -2.42 14.47
N GLN A 30 -4.76 -1.77 15.13
CA GLN A 30 -4.96 -1.09 16.41
C GLN A 30 -5.21 0.40 16.19
N GLN A 31 -6.04 0.99 17.06
CA GLN A 31 -6.11 2.43 17.21
C GLN A 31 -4.98 2.89 18.13
N VAL A 32 -4.12 3.77 17.62
CA VAL A 32 -2.99 4.34 18.37
C VAL A 32 -3.14 5.84 18.45
N PHE A 33 -2.58 6.42 19.51
CA PHE A 33 -2.54 7.87 19.69
C PHE A 33 -1.16 8.40 19.33
N ILE A 34 -1.12 9.37 18.42
CA ILE A 34 0.10 10.03 17.98
C ILE A 34 0.15 11.40 18.68
N PRO A 35 1.13 11.66 19.57
CA PRO A 35 1.27 12.94 20.24
C PRO A 35 1.80 14.01 19.27
N ASN A 36 1.63 15.28 19.61
CA ASN A 36 2.13 16.40 18.78
C ASN A 36 3.67 16.50 18.81
N GLN A 37 4.28 16.15 19.94
CA GLN A 37 5.72 15.98 20.09
C GLN A 37 5.98 14.57 20.61
N VAL A 38 6.94 13.89 19.97
CA VAL A 38 7.32 12.54 20.35
C VAL A 38 8.63 12.61 21.13
N GLU A 39 8.59 12.14 22.37
CA GLU A 39 9.78 11.99 23.22
C GLU A 39 10.58 10.74 22.82
N PRO A 40 11.92 10.71 23.04
CA PRO A 40 12.76 9.57 22.69
C PRO A 40 12.36 8.23 23.33
N ASP A 41 11.74 8.28 24.51
CA ASP A 41 11.26 7.12 25.25
C ASP A 41 9.88 6.64 24.81
N HIS A 42 9.17 7.41 23.98
CA HIS A 42 7.84 7.06 23.48
C HIS A 42 7.90 5.86 22.53
N TRP A 43 6.90 4.98 22.59
CA TRP A 43 6.87 3.72 21.81
C TRP A 43 7.06 3.93 20.30
N LEU A 44 6.58 5.06 19.76
CA LEU A 44 6.71 5.40 18.35
C LEU A 44 8.17 5.72 17.97
N ALA A 45 8.88 6.46 18.82
CA ALA A 45 10.30 6.76 18.64
C ALA A 45 11.17 5.51 18.84
N GLN A 46 10.84 4.64 19.79
CA GLN A 46 11.54 3.36 19.95
C GLN A 46 11.35 2.44 18.73
N LEU A 47 10.18 2.48 18.09
CA LEU A 47 9.86 1.63 16.94
C LEU A 47 10.49 2.11 15.64
N LEU A 48 10.43 3.41 15.37
CA LEU A 48 10.78 4.02 14.07
C LEU A 48 12.08 4.84 14.12
N GLY A 49 12.55 5.20 15.31
CA GLY A 49 13.52 6.26 15.51
C GLY A 49 12.84 7.61 15.76
N LEU A 50 13.52 8.49 16.49
CA LEU A 50 12.98 9.78 16.90
C LEU A 50 12.60 10.68 15.72
N ASN A 51 13.42 10.70 14.67
CA ASN A 51 13.20 11.56 13.51
C ASN A 51 11.93 11.16 12.72
N ASP A 52 11.81 9.88 12.34
CA ASP A 52 10.61 9.36 11.66
C ASP A 52 9.36 9.54 12.51
N ALA A 53 9.47 9.30 13.82
CA ALA A 53 8.35 9.48 14.74
C ALA A 53 7.89 10.95 14.82
N GLN A 54 8.82 11.91 14.83
CA GLN A 54 8.51 13.34 14.81
C GLN A 54 7.87 13.76 13.49
N GLN A 55 8.39 13.29 12.34
CA GLN A 55 7.78 13.56 11.04
C GLN A 55 6.34 13.06 10.97
N LEU A 56 6.10 11.84 11.47
CA LEU A 56 4.76 11.26 11.51
C LEU A 56 3.82 12.02 12.43
N ALA A 57 4.32 12.44 13.60
CA ALA A 57 3.57 13.29 14.53
C ALA A 57 3.16 14.59 13.85
N SER A 58 4.11 15.36 13.32
CA SER A 58 3.82 16.62 12.64
C SER A 58 2.81 16.45 11.51
N TYR A 59 2.89 15.38 10.73
CA TYR A 59 1.95 15.09 9.66
C TYR A 59 0.50 14.91 10.17
N PHE A 60 0.29 14.18 11.27
CA PHE A 60 -1.05 13.89 11.76
C PHE A 60 -1.64 14.94 12.71
N THR A 61 -0.80 15.71 13.40
CA THR A 61 -1.21 16.64 14.47
C THR A 61 -1.23 18.10 14.06
N HIS A 62 -0.96 18.40 12.78
CA HIS A 62 -0.75 19.74 12.20
C HIS A 62 -1.82 20.80 12.55
N GLU A 63 -3.01 20.41 13.01
CA GLU A 63 -4.12 21.32 13.32
C GLU A 63 -4.78 21.13 14.70
N THR A 64 -4.71 19.94 15.31
CA THR A 64 -5.55 19.62 16.50
C THR A 64 -4.85 18.67 17.47
N GLY A 65 -3.69 19.07 18.00
CA GLY A 65 -3.03 18.33 19.08
C GLY A 65 -2.87 16.84 18.78
N ALA A 66 -2.82 16.02 19.83
CA ALA A 66 -2.58 14.60 19.64
C ALA A 66 -3.81 13.86 19.04
N LYS A 67 -3.56 12.96 18.09
CA LYS A 67 -4.60 12.37 17.23
C LYS A 67 -4.62 10.85 17.29
N GLY A 68 -5.83 10.29 17.37
CA GLY A 68 -6.06 8.86 17.25
C GLY A 68 -6.09 8.42 15.78
N ILE A 69 -5.22 7.49 15.38
CA ILE A 69 -5.24 6.88 14.04
C ILE A 69 -5.43 5.36 14.16
N VAL A 70 -6.19 4.77 13.23
CA VAL A 70 -6.23 3.31 13.09
C VAL A 70 -5.10 2.91 12.18
N VAL A 71 -4.10 2.22 12.73
CA VAL A 71 -2.93 1.80 11.96
C VAL A 71 -3.39 0.74 10.95
N PRO A 72 -3.20 0.96 9.64
CA PRO A 72 -3.58 -0.03 8.65
C PRO A 72 -2.67 -1.25 8.73
N LYS A 73 -3.26 -2.44 8.50
CA LYS A 73 -2.53 -3.71 8.59
C LYS A 73 -1.47 -3.83 7.49
N ALA A 74 -0.36 -4.49 7.78
CA ALA A 74 0.73 -4.70 6.82
C ALA A 74 0.26 -5.44 5.54
N GLU A 75 -0.74 -6.31 5.67
CA GLU A 75 -1.37 -6.99 4.53
C GLU A 75 -2.03 -6.02 3.55
N ALA A 76 -2.54 -4.87 4.03
CA ALA A 76 -3.11 -3.84 3.16
C ALA A 76 -2.03 -3.20 2.27
N LEU A 77 -0.82 -2.97 2.80
CA LEU A 77 0.33 -2.47 2.04
C LEU A 77 0.81 -3.50 1.00
N ARG A 78 0.97 -4.75 1.44
CA ARG A 78 1.39 -5.86 0.58
C ARG A 78 0.35 -6.10 -0.53
N TYR A 79 -0.94 -5.93 -0.21
CA TYR A 79 -2.02 -6.00 -1.18
C TYR A 79 -1.99 -4.83 -2.17
N GLY A 80 -1.84 -3.59 -1.67
CA GLY A 80 -1.74 -2.37 -2.47
C GLY A 80 -0.60 -2.43 -3.48
N ARG A 81 0.63 -2.73 -3.02
CA ARG A 81 1.79 -2.88 -3.92
C ARG A 81 1.58 -3.94 -4.99
N ARG A 82 0.98 -5.08 -4.60
CA ARG A 82 0.70 -6.15 -5.57
C ARG A 82 -0.36 -5.75 -6.57
N MET A 83 -1.34 -4.93 -6.16
CA MET A 83 -2.32 -4.36 -7.06
C MET A 83 -1.68 -3.37 -8.05
N GLU A 84 -0.82 -2.47 -7.56
CA GLU A 84 -0.09 -1.52 -8.43
C GLU A 84 0.86 -2.25 -9.40
N LEU A 85 1.55 -3.29 -8.95
CA LEU A 85 2.38 -4.12 -9.82
C LEU A 85 1.55 -4.80 -10.92
N VAL A 86 0.40 -5.38 -10.56
CA VAL A 86 -0.53 -5.98 -11.54
C VAL A 86 -1.03 -4.92 -12.52
N LYS A 87 -1.42 -3.74 -12.04
CA LYS A 87 -1.86 -2.62 -12.88
C LYS A 87 -0.77 -2.18 -13.86
N LYS A 88 0.46 -2.03 -13.40
CA LYS A 88 1.63 -1.70 -14.22
C LYS A 88 1.87 -2.74 -15.32
N LEU A 89 1.94 -4.02 -14.94
CA LEU A 89 2.20 -5.10 -15.91
C LEU A 89 1.05 -5.29 -16.91
N LEU A 90 -0.20 -5.04 -16.47
CA LEU A 90 -1.34 -4.98 -17.39
C LEU A 90 -1.20 -3.81 -18.37
N ALA A 91 -0.80 -2.62 -17.91
CA ALA A 91 -0.57 -1.47 -18.78
C ALA A 91 0.55 -1.73 -19.81
N GLU A 92 1.55 -2.54 -19.45
CA GLU A 92 2.61 -3.01 -20.35
C GLU A 92 2.16 -4.12 -21.33
N GLY A 93 0.88 -4.54 -21.29
CA GLY A 93 0.34 -5.57 -22.18
C GLY A 93 0.81 -7.00 -21.88
N ARG A 94 1.33 -7.26 -20.67
CA ARG A 94 1.81 -8.60 -20.28
C ARG A 94 0.66 -9.60 -20.15
N SER A 95 0.96 -10.88 -20.45
CA SER A 95 -0.01 -11.96 -20.31
C SER A 95 -0.30 -12.28 -18.84
N ALA A 96 -1.47 -12.86 -18.56
CA ALA A 96 -1.85 -13.24 -17.19
C ALA A 96 -0.87 -14.22 -16.52
N ASN A 97 -0.18 -15.06 -17.31
CA ASN A 97 0.82 -16.01 -16.81
C ASN A 97 2.13 -15.30 -16.40
N ASP A 98 2.61 -14.35 -17.21
CA ASP A 98 3.79 -13.55 -16.87
C ASP A 98 3.53 -12.68 -15.64
N ILE A 99 2.33 -12.08 -15.54
CA ILE A 99 1.91 -11.31 -14.36
C ILE A 99 1.87 -12.18 -13.10
N ALA A 100 1.32 -13.40 -13.20
CA ALA A 100 1.23 -14.34 -12.09
C ALA A 100 2.62 -14.68 -11.52
N ALA A 101 3.58 -14.99 -12.40
CA ALA A 101 4.96 -15.27 -12.01
C ALA A 101 5.64 -14.06 -11.35
N ARG A 102 5.53 -12.87 -11.96
CA ARG A 102 6.18 -11.65 -11.47
C ARG A 102 5.59 -11.08 -10.18
N ALA A 103 4.27 -11.23 -9.98
CA ALA A 103 3.57 -10.72 -8.81
C ALA A 103 3.41 -11.75 -7.69
N ASN A 104 3.96 -12.96 -7.85
CA ASN A 104 3.77 -14.11 -6.97
C ASN A 104 2.27 -14.34 -6.65
N LEU A 105 1.49 -14.51 -7.72
CA LEU A 105 0.04 -14.71 -7.68
C LEU A 105 -0.34 -15.96 -8.46
N THR A 106 -1.50 -16.51 -8.14
CA THR A 106 -2.13 -17.50 -9.01
C THR A 106 -2.74 -16.81 -10.23
N ARG A 107 -2.86 -17.55 -11.35
CA ARG A 107 -3.57 -17.05 -12.54
C ARG A 107 -5.00 -16.61 -12.21
N ARG A 108 -5.68 -17.32 -11.30
CA ARG A 108 -7.02 -16.96 -10.78
C ARG A 108 -7.02 -15.63 -10.05
N ASP A 109 -6.02 -15.35 -9.22
CA ASP A 109 -5.90 -14.05 -8.53
C ASP A 109 -5.64 -12.90 -9.50
N VAL A 110 -4.84 -13.12 -10.54
CA VAL A 110 -4.62 -12.11 -11.58
C VAL A 110 -5.92 -11.75 -12.28
N PHE A 111 -6.73 -12.74 -12.68
CA PHE A 111 -8.05 -12.48 -13.28
C PHE A 111 -9.00 -11.75 -12.32
N ARG A 112 -9.06 -12.16 -11.06
CA ARG A 112 -9.87 -11.47 -10.03
C ARG A 112 -9.46 -10.01 -9.87
N LYS A 113 -8.15 -9.73 -9.83
CA LYS A 113 -7.63 -8.35 -9.74
C LYS A 113 -7.90 -7.55 -11.01
N LYS A 114 -7.74 -8.14 -12.20
CA LYS A 114 -8.10 -7.53 -13.49
C LYS A 114 -9.57 -7.11 -13.51
N GLN A 115 -10.47 -7.98 -13.01
CA GLN A 115 -11.90 -7.68 -12.90
C GLN A 115 -12.18 -6.54 -11.91
N GLN A 116 -11.58 -6.56 -10.71
CA GLN A 116 -11.71 -5.46 -9.75
C GLN A 116 -11.21 -4.11 -10.30
N LEU A 117 -10.12 -4.11 -11.08
CA LEU A 117 -9.60 -2.90 -11.71
C LEU A 117 -10.53 -2.40 -12.84
N ARG A 118 -11.20 -3.30 -13.59
CA ARG A 118 -12.25 -2.94 -14.56
C ARG A 118 -13.43 -2.26 -13.89
N GLU A 119 -13.95 -2.86 -12.83
CA GLU A 119 -15.10 -2.35 -12.07
C GLU A 119 -14.82 -0.97 -11.47
N ARG A 120 -13.56 -0.72 -11.09
CA ARG A 120 -13.12 0.58 -10.56
C ARG A 120 -12.74 1.60 -11.62
N GLN A 121 -12.84 1.26 -12.92
CA GLN A 121 -12.36 2.09 -14.04
C GLN A 121 -10.88 2.50 -13.90
N GLN A 122 -10.07 1.67 -13.23
CA GLN A 122 -8.66 1.95 -12.93
C GLN A 122 -7.70 1.18 -13.85
N LEU A 123 -8.21 0.53 -14.90
CA LEU A 123 -7.36 0.04 -15.97
C LEU A 123 -7.13 1.18 -16.97
N PRO A 124 -5.87 1.46 -17.37
CA PRO A 124 -5.65 2.17 -18.61
C PRO A 124 -6.35 1.39 -19.73
N GLN A 125 -6.88 2.10 -20.72
CA GLN A 125 -7.58 1.52 -21.86
C GLN A 125 -6.63 0.56 -22.58
N LEU A 126 -6.63 -0.72 -22.17
CA LEU A 126 -5.96 -1.78 -22.87
C LEU A 126 -6.76 -2.03 -24.14
N ASP A 127 -6.10 -1.92 -25.29
CA ASP A 127 -6.66 -2.40 -26.54
C ASP A 127 -7.15 -3.84 -26.33
N LEU A 128 -8.45 -4.04 -26.58
CA LEU A 128 -9.18 -5.28 -26.34
C LEU A 128 -8.62 -6.47 -27.15
N PHE A 129 -7.63 -6.20 -28.01
CA PHE A 129 -7.02 -7.11 -28.97
C PHE A 129 -5.55 -7.47 -28.68
N ALA A 130 -4.95 -6.97 -27.60
CA ALA A 130 -3.55 -7.26 -27.27
C ALA A 130 -3.29 -8.71 -26.81
N ASP A 131 -4.33 -9.44 -26.36
CA ASP A 131 -4.25 -10.83 -25.89
C ASP A 131 -3.98 -11.86 -27.02
N LYS A 132 -3.74 -11.42 -28.28
CA LYS A 132 -3.56 -12.32 -29.45
C LYS A 132 -2.14 -12.45 -30.03
N LYS A 133 -1.10 -11.86 -29.42
CA LYS A 133 0.23 -11.83 -30.08
C LYS A 133 1.41 -12.48 -29.36
N ILE A 134 1.21 -13.26 -28.31
CA ILE A 134 2.33 -13.97 -27.65
C ILE A 134 1.89 -15.38 -27.28
N ASP A 135 2.00 -16.27 -28.27
CA ASP A 135 2.48 -17.67 -28.14
C ASP A 135 2.22 -18.44 -29.45
N GLN A 136 2.81 -17.94 -30.55
CA GLN A 136 3.31 -18.82 -31.62
C GLN A 136 4.82 -18.57 -31.73
N GLY A 137 5.59 -19.52 -31.24
CA GLY A 137 7.05 -19.51 -31.18
C GLY A 137 7.55 -20.70 -30.39
#